data_AF-A0A382EB00-F1
#
_entry.id   AF-A0A382EB00-F1
#
_cell.length_a   1.000
_cell.length_b   1.000
_cell.length_c   1.000
_cell.angle_alpha   90.00
_cell.angle_beta   90.00
_cell.angle_gamma   90.00
#
_symmetry.space_group_name_H-M   'P 1'
#
loop_
_entity.id
_entity.type
_entity.pdbx_description
1 polymer ?
#
loop_
_entity_poly.entity_id
_entity_poly.type
_entity_poly.pdbx_seq_one_letter_code
_entity_poly.pdbx_strand_id
1 'polypeptide(L)' 'TPLHAAVMGGKETVELLIANGANVNAKVASGSYKGMTPLDLASNAKIADLIRKHGGESGN' A
#
# COMPACT_ATOMS: atom_id res chain seq x y z
N THR A 1 0.79 -0.12 8.42
CA THR A 1 -0.39 -1.03 8.45
C THR A 1 -0.05 -2.33 7.72
N PRO A 2 -0.85 -3.41 7.81
CA PRO A 2 -0.58 -4.66 7.09
C PRO A 2 -0.33 -4.46 5.59
N LEU A 3 -1.06 -3.54 4.95
CA LEU A 3 -0.90 -3.24 3.54
C LEU A 3 0.46 -2.62 3.17
N HIS A 4 1.12 -1.88 4.08
CA HIS A 4 2.47 -1.35 3.84
C HIS A 4 3.51 -2.46 3.76
N ALA A 5 3.36 -3.53 4.53
CA ALA A 5 4.27 -4.68 4.48
C ALA A 5 3.95 -5.57 3.27
N ALA A 6 2.68 -5.69 2.90
CA ALA A 6 2.23 -6.54 1.81
C ALA A 6 2.77 -6.12 0.44
N VAL A 7 3.11 -4.85 0.23
CA VAL A 7 3.74 -4.40 -1.03
C VAL A 7 5.08 -5.09 -1.30
N MET A 8 5.76 -5.55 -0.24
CA MET A 8 6.97 -6.37 -0.32
C MET A 8 6.66 -7.88 -0.41
N GLY A 9 5.49 -8.30 0.09
CA GLY A 9 5.01 -9.69 0.10
C GLY A 9 4.35 -10.15 -1.20
N GLY A 10 4.27 -9.29 -2.21
CA GLY A 10 3.79 -9.65 -3.55
C GLY A 10 2.29 -9.46 -3.77
N LYS A 11 1.87 -9.76 -5.01
CA LYS A 11 0.57 -9.35 -5.54
C LYS A 11 -0.61 -9.98 -4.80
N GLU A 12 -0.59 -11.29 -4.56
CA GLU A 12 -1.71 -11.99 -3.90
C GLU A 12 -1.96 -11.48 -2.48
N THR A 13 -0.90 -11.16 -1.73
CA THR A 13 -1.02 -10.59 -0.38
C THR A 13 -1.70 -9.22 -0.42
N VAL A 14 -1.34 -8.37 -1.40
CA VAL A 14 -1.96 -7.06 -1.59
C VAL A 14 -3.42 -7.20 -1.99
N GLU A 15 -3.75 -8.06 -2.96
CA GLU A 15 -5.14 -8.31 -3.39
C GLU A 15 -6.00 -8.83 -2.24
N LEU A 16 -5.50 -9.79 -1.46
CA LEU A 16 -6.21 -10.35 -0.31
C LEU A 16 -6.51 -9.28 0.73
N LEU A 17 -5.54 -8.44 1.09
CA LEU A 17 -5.74 -7.41 2.10
C LEU A 17 -6.71 -6.32 1.62
N ILE A 18 -6.62 -5.90 0.36
CA ILE A 18 -7.58 -4.95 -0.23
C ILE A 18 -9.00 -5.56 -0.22
N ALA A 19 -9.14 -6.83 -0.60
CA ALA A 19 -10.44 -7.52 -0.58
C ALA A 19 -11.02 -7.65 0.84
N ASN A 20 -10.18 -7.69 1.87
CA ASN A 20 -10.57 -7.67 3.29
C ASN A 20 -10.79 -6.24 3.84
N GLY A 21 -10.85 -5.22 2.99
CA GLY A 21 -11.16 -3.85 3.40
C GLY A 21 -9.97 -3.10 4.01
N ALA A 22 -8.73 -3.52 3.74
CA ALA A 22 -7.56 -2.75 4.15
C ALA A 22 -7.60 -1.34 3.54
N ASN A 23 -7.36 -0.33 4.38
CA ASN A 23 -7.26 1.05 3.91
C ASN A 23 -6.04 1.24 3.00
N VAL A 24 -6.30 1.41 1.70
CA VAL A 24 -5.31 1.64 0.63
C VAL A 24 -4.51 2.94 0.80
N ASN A 25 -5.06 3.91 1.52
CA ASN A 25 -4.49 5.24 1.76
C ASN A 25 -4.04 5.44 3.21
N ALA A 26 -3.89 4.36 3.98
CA ALA A 26 -3.39 4.46 5.35
C ALA A 26 -2.00 5.12 5.35
N LYS A 27 -1.76 6.08 6.23
CA LYS A 27 -0.43 6.70 6.38
C LYS A 27 0.35 6.07 7.53
N VAL A 28 1.66 5.95 7.39
CA VAL A 28 2.53 5.60 8.52
C VAL A 28 2.48 6.71 9.57
N ALA A 29 2.21 6.36 10.82
CA ALA A 29 2.02 7.33 11.90
C ALA A 29 3.34 7.92 12.44
N SER A 30 4.44 7.17 12.38
CA SER A 30 5.71 7.50 13.05
C SER A 30 6.92 6.85 12.38
N GLY A 31 8.11 7.37 12.66
CA GLY A 31 9.38 6.87 12.13
C GLY A 31 9.76 7.47 10.77
N SER A 32 10.79 6.92 10.14
CA SER A 32 11.38 7.47 8.90
C SER A 32 10.43 7.47 7.70
N TYR A 33 9.39 6.65 7.72
CA TYR A 33 8.38 6.56 6.66
C TYR A 33 7.09 7.33 6.99
N LYS A 34 7.08 8.14 8.06
CA LYS A 34 5.88 8.87 8.50
C LYS A 34 5.24 9.64 7.33
N GLY A 35 3.92 9.52 7.20
CA GLY A 35 3.14 10.17 6.15
C GLY A 35 3.05 9.38 4.84
N MET A 36 3.94 8.41 4.63
CA MET A 36 3.89 7.55 3.44
C MET A 36 2.70 6.60 3.48
N THR A 37 2.16 6.33 2.32
CA THR A 37 1.09 5.36 2.03
C THR A 37 1.67 4.03 1.56
N PRO A 38 0.87 2.96 1.43
CA PRO A 38 1.29 1.74 0.76
C PRO A 38 1.81 1.99 -0.67
N LEU A 39 1.23 2.94 -1.40
CA LEU A 39 1.66 3.27 -2.77
C LEU A 39 3.08 3.86 -2.77
N ASP A 40 3.42 4.72 -1.81
CA ASP A 40 4.74 5.34 -1.73
C ASP A 40 5.84 4.32 -1.41
N LEU A 41 5.50 3.22 -0.74
CA LEU A 41 6.44 2.12 -0.45
C LEU A 41 6.47 1.03 -1.53
N ALA A 42 5.56 1.07 -2.50
CA ALA A 42 5.48 0.06 -3.55
C ALA A 42 6.60 0.27 -4.58
N SER A 43 7.70 -0.48 -4.45
CA SER A 43 8.82 -0.44 -5.42
C SER A 43 8.52 -1.17 -6.73
N ASN A 44 7.46 -1.98 -6.77
CA ASN A 44 7.07 -2.78 -7.94
C ASN A 44 5.93 -2.10 -8.70
N ALA A 45 6.13 -1.83 -9.99
CA ALA A 45 5.13 -1.18 -10.85
C ALA A 45 3.78 -1.93 -10.86
N LYS A 46 3.78 -3.27 -10.91
CA LYS A 46 2.52 -4.05 -10.91
C LYS A 46 1.75 -3.91 -9.60
N ILE A 47 2.45 -3.84 -8.47
CA ILE A 47 1.84 -3.60 -7.14
C ILE A 47 1.31 -2.17 -7.07
N ALA A 48 2.10 -1.20 -7.54
CA ALA A 48 1.71 0.20 -7.55
C ALA A 48 0.45 0.41 -8.40
N ASP A 49 0.38 -0.20 -9.58
CA ASP A 49 -0.78 -0.14 -10.47
C ASP A 49 -2.02 -0.81 -9.87
N LEU A 50 -1.84 -1.94 -9.18
CA LEU A 50 -2.92 -2.57 -8.42
C LEU A 50 -3.46 -1.63 -7.33
N ILE A 51 -2.58 -1.04 -6.53
CA ILE A 51 -2.97 -0.10 -5.47
C ILE A 51 -3.72 1.11 -6.07
N ARG A 52 -3.20 1.69 -7.17
CA ARG A 52 -3.88 2.78 -7.89
C ARG A 52 -5.26 2.39 -8.41
N LYS A 53 -5.39 1.18 -8.97
CA LYS A 53 -6.68 0.65 -9.46
C LYS A 53 -7.74 0.59 -8.35
N HIS A 54 -7.32 0.41 -7.11
CA HIS A 54 -8.20 0.39 -5.93
C HIS A 54 -8.30 1.74 -5.21
N GLY A 55 -7.91 2.85 -5.86
CA GLY A 55 -8.02 4.21 -5.31
C GLY A 55 -6.88 4.59 -4.36
N GLY A 56 -5.77 3.86 -4.40
CA GLY A 56 -4.56 4.20 -3.66
C GLY A 56 -3.85 5.41 -4.26
N GLU A 57 -3.49 6.35 -3.41
CA GLU A 57 -2.85 7.62 -3.75
C GLU A 57 -1.52 7.76 -3.01
N SER A 58 -0.63 8.61 -3.55
CA SER A 58 0.62 8.95 -2.89
C SER A 58 0.33 9.87 -1.70
N GLY A 59 1.10 9.75 -0.62
CA GLY A 59 0.86 10.44 0.65
C GLY A 59 1.22 11.92 0.70
N ASN A 60 1.65 12.51 -0.42
CA ASN A 60 2.06 13.91 -0.57
C ASN A 60 1.04 14.92 -0.03
#